data_AF-A0A8C5V2B6-F1
#
_entry.id   AF-A0A8C5V2B6-F1
#
_cell.length_a   1.000
_cell.length_b   1.000
_cell.length_c   1.000
_cell.angle_alpha   90.00
_cell.angle_beta   90.00
_cell.angle_gamma   90.00
#
_symmetry.space_group_name_H-M   'P 1'
#
loop_
_entity.id
_entity.type
_entity.pdbx_description
1 polymer ?
#
loop_
_entity_poly.entity_id
_entity_poly.type
_entity_poly.pdbx_seq_one_letter_code
_entity_poly.pdbx_strand_id
1 'polypeptide(L)'
;DGAFTVRPSSGPHGSQAFTLAVFLGGRVFNVPIRWLDDRRHYALGREGRNHEELFSSVSAMVQHYMQHPLPLVDRHSGSRGHTCLLFPTKP
;
A
#
# COMPACT_ATOMS: atom_id res chain seq x y z
N ASP A 1 0.79 -1.58 -16.07
CA ASP A 1 0.29 -1.87 -14.71
C ASP A 1 1.42 -2.32 -13.80
N GLY A 2 1.29 -2.09 -12.50
CA GLY A 2 2.32 -2.43 -11.51
C GLY A 2 3.38 -1.35 -11.30
N ALA A 3 3.21 -0.17 -11.91
CA ALA A 3 4.03 0.99 -11.58
C ALA A 3 3.63 1.54 -10.21
N PHE A 4 4.59 1.90 -9.36
CA PHE A 4 4.31 2.29 -7.99
C PHE A 4 5.27 3.33 -7.43
N THR A 5 4.81 4.09 -6.44
CA THR A 5 5.66 4.97 -5.64
C THR A 5 5.18 5.03 -4.19
N VAL A 6 6.10 5.29 -3.26
CA VAL A 6 5.79 5.55 -1.85
C VAL A 6 6.04 7.02 -1.60
N ARG A 7 5.01 7.72 -1.11
CA ARG A 7 5.06 9.16 -0.84
C ARG A 7 4.58 9.48 0.58
N PRO A 8 4.98 10.62 1.16
CA PRO A 8 4.36 11.12 2.38
C PRO A 8 2.85 11.28 2.20
N SER A 9 2.08 10.89 3.22
CA SER A 9 0.63 11.13 3.26
C SER A 9 0.35 12.63 3.41
N SER A 10 -0.75 13.11 2.83
CA SER A 10 -1.12 14.54 2.84
C SER A 10 -2.00 14.96 4.04
N GLY A 11 -2.43 13.99 4.87
CA GLY A 11 -3.26 14.23 6.05
C GLY A 11 -2.45 14.54 7.31
N PRO A 12 -3.09 14.99 8.41
CA PRO A 12 -2.40 15.26 9.67
C PRO A 12 -1.61 14.02 10.11
N HIS A 13 -0.34 14.23 10.47
CA HIS A 13 0.63 13.20 10.82
C HIS A 13 0.14 12.39 12.04
N GLY A 14 -0.55 11.27 11.77
CA GLY A 14 -0.86 10.22 12.73
C GLY A 14 -0.06 8.95 12.41
N SER A 15 -0.61 7.78 12.73
CA SER A 15 0.00 6.47 12.42
C SER A 15 0.14 6.15 10.92
N GLN A 16 -0.27 7.03 10.01
CA GLN A 16 -0.27 6.81 8.56
C GLN A 16 0.68 7.79 7.84
N ALA A 17 1.97 7.69 8.12
CA ALA A 17 2.97 8.63 7.59
C ALA A 17 3.16 8.53 6.06
N PHE A 18 2.89 7.36 5.45
CA PHE A 18 3.16 7.12 4.04
C PHE A 18 1.93 6.58 3.30
N THR A 19 1.93 6.79 1.98
CA THR A 19 0.95 6.25 1.04
C THR A 19 1.68 5.55 -0.10
N LEU A 20 1.28 4.31 -0.38
CA LEU A 20 1.67 3.56 -1.57
C LEU A 20 0.69 3.90 -2.70
N ALA A 21 1.18 4.54 -3.74
CA ALA A 21 0.43 4.78 -4.98
C ALA A 21 0.77 3.68 -5.99
N VAL A 22 -0.25 3.00 -6.54
CA VAL A 22 -0.07 1.91 -7.51
C VAL A 22 -0.92 2.16 -8.74
N PHE A 23 -0.32 2.07 -9.92
CA PHE A 23 -1.00 2.20 -11.21
C PHE A 23 -1.49 0.84 -11.72
N LEU A 24 -2.80 0.72 -11.90
CA LEU A 24 -3.45 -0.47 -12.43
C LEU A 24 -4.68 -0.08 -13.27
N GLY A 25 -4.76 -0.58 -14.50
CA GLY A 25 -5.93 -0.44 -15.36
C GLY A 25 -6.27 1.02 -15.71
N GLY A 26 -5.24 1.85 -15.93
CA GLY A 26 -5.42 3.28 -16.23
C GLY A 26 -5.76 4.14 -15.02
N ARG A 27 -5.68 3.61 -13.79
CA ARG A 27 -6.03 4.30 -12.55
C ARG A 27 -4.92 4.21 -11.52
N VAL A 28 -4.86 5.19 -10.62
CA VAL A 28 -3.93 5.19 -9.48
C VAL A 28 -4.71 4.86 -8.21
N PHE A 29 -4.33 3.76 -7.58
CA PHE A 29 -4.84 3.35 -6.27
C PHE A 29 -3.94 3.92 -5.18
N ASN A 30 -4.54 4.65 -4.23
CA ASN A 30 -3.82 5.19 -3.07
C ASN A 30 -4.08 4.29 -1.87
N VAL A 31 -3.08 3.46 -1.52
CA VAL A 31 -3.13 2.54 -0.40
C VAL A 31 -2.35 3.15 0.75
N PRO A 32 -2.98 3.43 1.90
CA PRO A 32 -2.25 3.94 3.04
C PRO A 32 -1.29 2.91 3.63
N ILE A 33 -0.13 3.37 4.09
CA ILE A 33 0.84 2.59 4.87
C ILE A 33 0.76 3.08 6.32
N ARG A 34 0.46 2.17 7.24
CA ARG A 34 0.28 2.48 8.66
C ARG A 34 1.41 1.89 9.48
N TRP A 35 1.85 2.61 10.49
CA TRP A 35 2.67 2.13 11.59
C TRP A 35 1.77 1.65 12.73
N LEU A 36 2.02 0.44 13.23
CA LEU A 36 1.31 -0.15 14.36
C LEU A 36 2.23 -0.11 15.57
N ASP A 37 2.06 0.88 16.45
CA ASP A 37 2.94 1.09 17.61
C ASP A 37 3.03 -0.12 18.54
N ASP A 38 1.91 -0.78 18.81
CA ASP A 38 1.84 -1.97 19.67
C ASP A 38 2.76 -3.11 19.19
N ARG A 39 2.80 -3.30 17.86
CA ARG A 39 3.57 -4.40 17.24
C ARG A 39 4.91 -3.94 16.71
N ARG A 40 5.15 -2.65 16.55
CA ARG A 40 6.29 -2.08 15.82
C ARG A 40 6.42 -2.62 14.38
N HIS A 41 5.30 -2.70 13.67
CA HIS A 41 5.23 -3.19 12.29
C HIS A 41 4.47 -2.22 11.40
N TYR A 42 4.69 -2.33 10.09
CA TYR A 42 3.95 -1.67 9.04
C TYR A 42 2.86 -2.57 8.49
N ALA A 43 1.74 -1.96 8.12
CA ALA A 43 0.61 -2.62 7.47
C ALA A 43 0.03 -1.76 6.34
N LEU A 44 -0.56 -2.42 5.33
CA LEU A 44 -1.24 -1.75 4.22
C LEU A 44 -2.75 -1.65 4.42
N GLY A 45 -3.30 -0.51 4.01
CA GLY A 45 -4.74 -0.30 3.99
C GLY A 45 -5.29 0.20 5.33
N ARG A 46 -6.53 -0.17 5.61
CA ARG A 46 -7.27 0.27 6.79
C ARG A 46 -7.26 -0.82 7.85
N GLU A 47 -7.30 -0.37 9.11
CA GLU A 47 -7.46 -1.24 10.26
C GLU A 47 -8.68 -2.16 10.14
N GLY A 48 -8.56 -3.36 10.70
CA GLY A 48 -9.67 -4.31 10.79
C GLY A 48 -9.92 -5.09 9.49
N ARG A 49 -9.01 -5.05 8.51
CA ARG A 49 -9.04 -6.03 7.42
C ARG A 49 -8.70 -7.41 7.98
N ASN A 50 -9.56 -8.39 7.71
CA ASN A 50 -9.30 -9.78 8.01
C ASN A 50 -8.02 -10.19 7.25
N HIS A 51 -7.01 -10.71 7.94
CA HIS A 51 -5.69 -11.06 7.39
C HIS A 51 -4.80 -9.86 7.00
N GLU A 52 -4.62 -8.90 7.91
CA GLU A 52 -3.64 -7.82 7.73
C GLU A 52 -2.20 -8.36 7.78
N GLU A 53 -1.44 -8.15 6.71
CA GLU A 53 -0.03 -8.54 6.62
C GLU A 53 0.86 -7.51 7.33
N LEU A 54 1.82 -8.01 8.12
CA LEU A 54 2.69 -7.20 8.95
C LEU A 54 4.13 -7.26 8.45
N PHE A 55 4.75 -6.09 8.33
CA PHE A 55 6.11 -5.95 7.81
C PHE A 55 7.00 -5.19 8.77
N SER A 56 8.26 -5.60 8.91
CA SER A 56 9.23 -4.90 9.76
C SER A 56 9.66 -3.54 9.20
N SER A 57 9.51 -3.33 7.89
CA SER A 57 9.81 -2.07 7.22
C SER A 57 8.97 -1.88 5.95
N VAL A 58 8.90 -0.64 5.46
CA VAL A 58 8.31 -0.31 4.16
C VAL A 58 9.05 -1.02 3.02
N SER A 59 10.37 -1.19 3.12
CA SER A 59 11.15 -1.91 2.11
C SER A 59 10.80 -3.40 2.06
N ALA A 60 10.64 -4.06 3.23
CA ALA A 60 10.24 -5.46 3.31
C ALA A 60 8.82 -5.66 2.74
N MET A 61 7.91 -4.73 3.03
CA MET A 61 6.57 -4.69 2.44
C MET A 61 6.62 -4.58 0.91
N VAL A 62 7.42 -3.67 0.37
CA VAL A 62 7.57 -3.53 -1.09
C VAL A 62 8.12 -4.81 -1.68
N GLN A 63 9.23 -5.34 -1.15
CA GLN A 63 9.83 -6.60 -1.65
C GLN A 63 8.86 -7.77 -1.64
N HIS A 64 8.02 -7.88 -0.61
CA HIS A 64 6.96 -8.88 -0.55
C HIS A 64 6.01 -8.77 -1.74
N TYR A 65 5.46 -7.57 -2.01
CA TYR A 65 4.50 -7.36 -3.11
C TYR A 65 5.15 -7.22 -4.50
N MET A 66 6.48 -7.22 -4.60
CA MET A 66 7.16 -7.45 -5.89
C MET A 66 6.94 -8.90 -6.36
N GLN A 67 6.79 -9.84 -5.42
CA GLN A 67 6.65 -11.27 -5.70
C GLN A 67 5.21 -11.77 -5.52
N HIS A 68 4.44 -11.14 -4.64
CA HIS A 68 3.07 -11.52 -4.33
C HIS A 68 2.07 -10.46 -4.85
N PRO A 69 0.98 -10.85 -5.52
CA PRO A 69 -0.01 -9.90 -6.01
C PRO A 69 -0.67 -9.12 -4.87
N LEU A 70 -0.58 -7.79 -4.91
CA LEU A 70 -1.26 -6.90 -3.97
C LEU A 70 -2.74 -6.72 -4.37
N PRO A 71 -3.71 -7.13 -3.54
CA PRO A 71 -5.12 -6.86 -3.80
C PRO A 71 -5.45 -5.37 -3.63
N LEU A 72 -5.98 -4.77 -4.68
CA LEU A 72 -6.40 -3.38 -4.74
C LEU A 72 -7.92 -3.30 -4.85
N VAL A 73 -8.52 -2.38 -4.09
CA VAL A 73 -9.96 -2.12 -4.10
C VAL A 73 -10.17 -0.63 -4.23
N ASP A 74 -10.88 -0.23 -5.29
CA ASP A 74 -11.32 1.13 -5.47
C ASP A 74 -12.51 1.40 -4.54
N ARG A 75 -12.41 2.44 -3.71
CA ARG A 75 -13.45 2.76 -2.73
C ARG A 75 -14.68 3.42 -3.37
N HIS A 76 -14.53 4.02 -4.55
CA HIS A 76 -15.59 4.76 -5.23
C HIS A 76 -16.42 3.85 -6.15
N SER A 77 -15.77 3.01 -6.95
CA SER A 77 -16.43 2.08 -7.88
C SER A 77 -16.63 0.68 -7.31
N GLY A 78 -15.95 0.33 -6.20
CA GLY A 78 -15.92 -1.04 -5.68
C GLY A 78 -15.13 -2.02 -6.54
N SER A 79 -14.49 -1.54 -7.62
CA SER A 79 -13.69 -2.37 -8.52
C SER A 79 -12.53 -2.99 -7.76
N ARG A 80 -12.30 -4.28 -8.00
CA ARG A 80 -11.21 -5.05 -7.41
C ARG A 80 -10.21 -5.42 -8.49
N GLY A 81 -8.94 -5.42 -8.12
CA GLY A 81 -7.85 -5.87 -8.98
C GLY A 81 -6.71 -6.40 -8.13
N HIS A 82 -5.73 -7.02 -8.77
CA HIS A 82 -4.50 -7.42 -8.13
C HIS A 82 -3.33 -7.13 -9.07
N THR A 83 -2.21 -6.69 -8.51
CA THR A 83 -1.00 -6.43 -9.29
C THR A 83 0.23 -6.55 -8.40
N CYS A 84 1.37 -6.91 -8.98
CA CYS A 84 2.65 -6.85 -8.27
C CYS A 84 3.26 -5.45 -8.41
N LEU A 85 4.13 -5.09 -7.47
CA LEU A 85 4.92 -3.86 -7.52
C LEU A 85 6.13 -4.07 -8.43
N LEU A 86 6.00 -3.75 -9.72
CA LEU A 86 6.99 -4.10 -10.74
C LEU A 86 7.90 -2.94 -11.11
N PHE A 87 7.35 -1.74 -11.21
CA PHE A 87 8.05 -0.59 -11.78
C PHE A 87 8.09 0.57 -10.78
N PRO A 88 9.14 0.70 -9.97
CA PRO A 88 9.27 1.83 -9.06
C PRO A 88 9.39 3.13 -9.85
N THR A 89 8.56 4.12 -9.51
CA THR A 89 8.59 5.46 -10.10
C THR A 89 9.04 6.48 -9.06
N LYS A 90 9.73 7.52 -9.52
CA LYS A 90 10.05 8.66 -8.65
C LYS A 90 8.74 9.35 -8.22
N PRO A 91 8.58 9.73 -6.95
CA PRO A 91 7.47 10.56 -6.51
C PRO A 91 7.54 11.97 -7.10
#